data_AF-A0A8J4T3E6-F1
#
_entry.id   AF-A0A8J4T3E6-F1
#
_cell.length_a   1.000
_cell.length_b   1.000
_cell.length_c   1.000
_cell.angle_alpha   90.00
_cell.angle_beta   90.00
_cell.angle_gamma   90.00
#
_symmetry.space_group_name_H-M   'P 1'
#
loop_
_entity.id
_entity.type
_entity.pdbx_description
1 polymer ?
#
loop_
_entity_poly.entity_id
_entity_poly.type
_entity_poly.pdbx_seq_one_letter_code
_entity_poly.pdbx_strand_id
1 'polypeptide(L)'
;MFSVFSVPSSDFALNRDLYLFYVVMAPPNALCIVQSEISLLSTALKCNARVSFRGYQEEIRSPIYKNFLQLKSILDKLSTLSEVEPLVYLAPFLEVIRSEDITGPITGLALTAVDKFLSYGLLELPFSECGDLPSTGPGSLYSIAVAVEAIADSGTQARFVGTDRSSDEVVLMKVLHLLRTLLLVPAGSLVSDRVVREILQSCFRICFEPKLSELLRRTAEMCLASIIQLFFSRLPSMLWDAQKTQATVNADHNNPVSVLYRASLSSINSSVDMYISTFISHRFIRY
;
A
#
# COMPACT_ATOMS: atom_id res chain seq x y z
N MET A 1 -0.07 10.05 -50.36
CA MET A 1 1.39 10.22 -50.23
C MET A 1 1.63 10.98 -48.92
N PHE A 2 1.53 10.30 -47.78
CA PHE A 2 1.86 10.87 -46.48
C PHE A 2 3.18 10.26 -46.04
N SER A 3 4.20 11.11 -46.05
CA SER A 3 5.58 10.82 -45.76
C SER A 3 5.74 10.43 -44.30
N VAL A 4 6.34 9.27 -44.09
CA VAL A 4 6.84 8.78 -42.81
C VAL A 4 7.89 9.77 -42.29
N PHE A 5 7.57 10.53 -41.25
CA PHE A 5 8.60 11.17 -40.43
C PHE A 5 9.24 10.08 -39.57
N SER A 6 10.40 9.61 -40.00
CA SER A 6 11.31 8.85 -39.14
C SER A 6 11.83 9.78 -38.05
N VAL A 7 11.47 9.50 -36.80
CA VAL A 7 12.11 10.12 -35.64
C VAL A 7 13.34 9.29 -35.27
N PRO A 8 14.54 9.88 -35.17
CA PRO A 8 15.77 9.14 -34.91
C PRO A 8 15.78 8.55 -33.49
N SER A 9 16.17 7.30 -33.38
CA SER A 9 16.07 6.43 -32.20
C SER A 9 17.11 6.69 -31.09
N SER A 10 17.60 7.93 -30.91
CA SER A 10 18.70 8.22 -29.97
C SER A 10 18.36 9.12 -28.78
N ASP A 11 17.20 9.78 -28.74
CA ASP A 11 16.88 10.74 -27.66
C ASP A 11 15.99 10.19 -26.52
N PHE A 12 15.57 8.92 -26.59
CA PHE A 12 14.70 8.32 -25.54
C PHE A 12 15.44 7.85 -24.28
N ALA A 13 16.77 7.97 -24.24
CA ALA A 13 17.55 7.63 -23.04
C ALA A 13 17.46 8.70 -21.93
N LEU A 14 17.11 9.94 -22.27
CA LEU A 14 17.05 11.07 -21.33
C LEU A 14 15.75 11.15 -20.50
N ASN A 15 14.78 10.27 -20.75
CA ASN A 15 13.49 10.28 -20.04
C ASN A 15 13.34 9.18 -18.98
N ARG A 16 14.39 8.38 -18.74
CA ARG A 16 14.44 7.49 -17.56
C ARG A 16 14.72 8.27 -16.27
N ASP A 17 15.44 9.38 -16.35
CA ASP A 17 15.85 10.16 -15.18
C ASP A 17 14.74 11.08 -14.64
N LEU A 18 13.73 11.43 -15.45
CA LEU A 18 12.57 12.21 -15.01
C LEU A 18 11.45 11.35 -14.39
N TYR A 19 11.47 10.03 -14.61
CA TYR A 19 10.63 9.07 -13.88
C TYR A 19 11.30 8.53 -12.61
N LEU A 20 12.47 9.06 -12.25
CA LEU A 20 12.99 9.03 -10.88
C LEU A 20 12.20 10.05 -10.02
N PHE A 21 10.87 9.94 -10.04
CA PHE A 21 9.99 10.62 -9.10
C PHE A 21 10.49 10.25 -7.70
N TYR A 22 11.11 11.22 -7.01
CA TYR A 22 11.41 11.22 -5.58
C TYR A 22 11.44 9.81 -4.99
N VAL A 23 12.59 9.12 -5.04
CA VAL A 23 12.82 8.08 -4.04
C VAL A 23 12.66 8.81 -2.72
N VAL A 24 11.54 8.60 -2.04
CA VAL A 24 11.33 9.16 -0.72
C VAL A 24 12.32 8.41 0.14
N MET A 25 13.53 8.94 0.21
CA MET A 25 14.56 8.36 1.04
C MET A 25 14.10 8.54 2.48
N ALA A 26 14.01 7.43 3.20
CA ALA A 26 13.64 7.46 4.59
C ALA A 26 14.52 8.45 5.36
N PRO A 27 13.92 9.29 6.21
CA PRO A 27 14.67 10.33 6.89
C PRO A 27 15.64 9.69 7.91
N PRO A 28 16.74 10.38 8.26
CA PRO A 28 17.77 9.83 9.16
C PRO A 28 17.22 9.52 10.56
N ASN A 29 16.09 10.11 10.94
CA ASN A 29 15.40 9.88 12.20
C ASN A 29 14.26 8.84 12.09
N ALA A 30 14.27 7.97 11.08
CA ALA A 30 13.23 6.95 10.87
C ALA A 30 12.95 6.09 12.13
N LEU A 31 13.99 5.71 12.88
CA LEU A 31 13.83 4.99 14.14
C LEU A 31 13.01 5.78 15.17
N CYS A 32 13.30 7.09 15.32
CA CYS A 32 12.56 7.97 16.22
C CYS A 32 11.10 8.15 15.78
N ILE A 33 10.83 8.16 14.47
CA ILE A 33 9.46 8.22 13.94
C ILE A 33 8.67 7.00 14.42
N VAL A 34 9.20 5.78 14.22
CA VAL A 34 8.53 4.55 14.66
C VAL A 34 8.37 4.53 16.19
N GLN A 35 9.39 4.89 16.95
CA GLN A 35 9.34 4.98 18.42
C GLN A 35 8.27 5.98 18.92
N SER A 36 8.10 7.10 18.21
CA SER A 36 7.09 8.11 18.55
C SER A 36 5.66 7.59 18.32
N GLU A 37 5.42 6.89 17.22
CA GLU A 37 4.11 6.30 16.89
C GLU A 37 3.77 5.15 17.84
N ILE A 38 4.76 4.32 18.22
CA ILE A 38 4.61 3.29 19.28
C ILE A 38 4.18 3.93 20.60
N SER A 39 4.83 5.04 20.99
CA SER A 39 4.54 5.72 22.24
C SER A 39 3.13 6.33 22.24
N LEU A 40 2.72 6.91 21.11
CA LEU A 40 1.38 7.46 20.91
C LEU A 40 0.30 6.37 21.04
N LEU A 41 0.42 5.28 20.30
CA LEU A 41 -0.55 4.17 20.36
C LEU A 41 -0.54 3.46 21.70
N SER A 42 0.63 3.21 22.29
CA SER A 42 0.75 2.63 23.62
C SER A 42 0.01 3.47 24.67
N THR A 43 0.07 4.79 24.56
CA THR A 43 -0.62 5.71 25.45
C THR A 43 -2.12 5.69 25.20
N ALA A 44 -2.55 5.72 23.94
CA ALA A 44 -3.97 5.66 23.57
C ALA A 44 -4.63 4.34 24.03
N LEU A 45 -3.97 3.20 23.82
CA LEU A 45 -4.42 1.88 24.26
C LEU A 45 -4.57 1.82 25.80
N LYS A 46 -3.62 2.39 26.55
CA LYS A 46 -3.70 2.51 28.02
C LYS A 46 -4.85 3.40 28.48
N CYS A 47 -5.10 4.51 27.79
CA CYS A 47 -6.11 5.48 28.21
C CYS A 47 -7.53 5.03 27.87
N ASN A 48 -7.71 4.27 26.78
CA ASN A 48 -9.00 3.69 26.42
C ASN A 48 -9.53 2.73 27.51
N ALA A 49 -8.64 1.96 28.13
CA ALA A 49 -8.93 1.16 29.30
C ALA A 49 -9.49 2.00 30.48
N ARG A 50 -8.99 3.24 30.69
CA ARG A 50 -9.41 4.07 31.83
C ARG A 50 -10.83 4.64 31.70
N VAL A 51 -11.37 4.74 30.48
CA VAL A 51 -12.72 5.28 30.24
C VAL A 51 -13.79 4.20 30.45
N SER A 52 -13.44 2.92 30.30
CA SER A 52 -14.29 1.79 30.67
C SER A 52 -14.27 1.61 32.20
N PHE A 53 -15.19 2.27 32.89
CA PHE A 53 -15.39 2.10 34.34
C PHE A 53 -15.99 0.71 34.66
N ARG A 54 -15.16 -0.36 34.61
CA ARG A 54 -15.30 -1.69 35.27
C ARG A 54 -14.38 -2.71 34.58
N GLY A 55 -13.12 -2.84 35.01
CA GLY A 55 -12.24 -3.86 34.43
C GLY A 55 -10.80 -3.92 34.95
N TYR A 56 -10.55 -3.62 36.23
CA TYR A 56 -9.21 -3.41 36.82
C TYR A 56 -8.17 -4.56 36.69
N GLN A 57 -8.46 -5.66 35.99
CA GLN A 57 -7.51 -6.77 35.79
C GLN A 57 -7.34 -7.32 34.35
N GLU A 58 -8.23 -7.02 33.40
CA GLU A 58 -8.09 -7.51 32.00
C GLU A 58 -7.36 -6.51 31.09
N GLU A 59 -7.29 -5.24 31.49
CA GLU A 59 -6.83 -4.12 30.66
C GLU A 59 -5.31 -4.01 30.47
N ILE A 60 -4.50 -4.57 31.37
CA ILE A 60 -3.02 -4.67 31.23
C ILE A 60 -2.64 -5.89 30.35
N ARG A 61 -3.62 -6.75 30.02
CA ARG A 61 -3.39 -8.03 29.37
C ARG A 61 -3.71 -8.06 27.87
N SER A 62 -4.17 -6.98 27.25
CA SER A 62 -4.46 -7.03 25.81
C SER A 62 -3.19 -7.45 25.06
N PRO A 63 -3.24 -8.53 24.26
CA PRO A 63 -2.07 -9.06 23.58
C PRO A 63 -1.43 -7.98 22.68
N ILE A 64 -2.26 -7.14 22.08
CA ILE A 64 -1.87 -5.98 21.27
C ILE A 64 -0.98 -5.02 22.08
N TYR A 65 -1.36 -4.64 23.30
CA TYR A 65 -0.55 -3.73 24.13
C TYR A 65 0.82 -4.35 24.48
N LYS A 66 0.87 -5.66 24.74
CA LYS A 66 2.14 -6.37 24.97
C LYS A 66 3.02 -6.39 23.73
N ASN A 67 2.44 -6.52 22.53
CA ASN A 67 3.18 -6.50 21.27
C ASN A 67 3.88 -5.14 21.06
N PHE A 68 3.24 -4.02 21.43
CA PHE A 68 3.90 -2.70 21.42
C PHE A 68 5.04 -2.59 22.44
N LEU A 69 4.91 -3.17 23.64
CA LEU A 69 5.99 -3.20 24.62
C LEU A 69 7.18 -4.04 24.15
N GLN A 70 6.91 -5.19 23.53
CA GLN A 70 7.93 -6.04 22.94
C GLN A 70 8.64 -5.33 21.79
N LEU A 71 7.89 -4.73 20.87
CA LEU A 71 8.45 -3.95 19.77
C LEU A 71 9.32 -2.80 20.29
N LYS A 72 8.86 -2.08 21.32
CA LYS A 72 9.67 -1.02 21.95
C LYS A 72 11.01 -1.56 22.48
N SER A 73 11.00 -2.69 23.19
CA SER A 73 12.22 -3.34 23.71
C SER A 73 13.18 -3.80 22.60
N ILE A 74 12.66 -4.18 21.44
CA ILE A 74 13.46 -4.51 20.25
C ILE A 74 14.11 -3.22 19.72
N LEU A 75 13.32 -2.17 19.46
CA LEU A 75 13.79 -0.93 18.85
C LEU A 75 14.76 -0.15 19.75
N ASP A 76 14.61 -0.22 21.07
CA ASP A 76 15.52 0.42 22.03
C ASP A 76 16.96 -0.13 21.96
N LYS A 77 17.16 -1.29 21.33
CA LYS A 77 18.48 -1.93 21.15
C LYS A 77 19.11 -1.66 19.78
N LEU A 78 18.35 -1.11 18.83
CA LEU A 78 18.81 -0.89 17.45
C LEU A 78 19.48 0.47 17.31
N SER A 79 20.49 0.57 16.44
CA SER A 79 21.08 1.86 16.08
C SER A 79 20.32 2.50 14.92
N THR A 80 19.90 1.69 13.94
CA THR A 80 19.22 2.13 12.73
C THR A 80 18.02 1.22 12.41
N LEU A 81 16.96 1.79 11.84
CA LEU A 81 15.75 1.05 11.46
C LEU A 81 16.00 0.01 10.34
N SER A 82 17.09 0.13 9.58
CA SER A 82 17.48 -0.83 8.53
C SER A 82 17.93 -2.20 9.07
N GLU A 83 18.19 -2.30 10.38
CA GLU A 83 18.60 -3.55 11.03
C GLU A 83 17.43 -4.51 11.28
N VAL A 84 16.19 -4.04 11.10
CA VAL A 84 14.98 -4.79 11.42
C VAL A 84 14.07 -4.91 10.20
N GLU A 85 13.47 -6.09 10.01
CA GLU A 85 12.58 -6.32 8.89
C GLU A 85 11.31 -5.44 9.01
N PRO A 86 10.81 -4.88 7.89
CA PRO A 86 9.65 -4.00 7.91
C PRO A 86 8.44 -4.55 8.64
N LEU A 87 8.14 -5.83 8.43
CA LEU A 87 6.98 -6.47 9.05
C LEU A 87 7.07 -6.51 10.57
N VAL A 88 8.28 -6.57 11.16
CA VAL A 88 8.46 -6.63 12.62
C VAL A 88 7.94 -5.36 13.28
N TYR A 89 8.24 -4.18 12.73
CA TYR A 89 7.74 -2.93 13.28
C TYR A 89 6.33 -2.57 12.80
N LEU A 90 5.86 -3.12 11.68
CA LEU A 90 4.49 -2.91 11.19
C LEU A 90 3.45 -3.76 11.92
N ALA A 91 3.78 -5.03 12.24
CA ALA A 91 2.81 -6.02 12.68
C ALA A 91 1.91 -5.55 13.86
N PRO A 92 2.43 -4.91 14.93
CA PRO A 92 1.57 -4.44 16.02
C PRO A 92 0.55 -3.37 15.59
N PHE A 93 0.88 -2.53 14.60
CA PHE A 93 -0.04 -1.53 14.05
C PHE A 93 -1.11 -2.20 13.17
N LEU A 94 -0.71 -3.19 12.39
CA LEU A 94 -1.61 -3.96 11.52
C LEU A 94 -2.61 -4.80 12.33
N GLU A 95 -2.19 -5.32 13.48
CA GLU A 95 -3.08 -5.99 14.43
C GLU A 95 -4.14 -5.04 15.00
N VAL A 96 -3.76 -3.80 15.35
CA VAL A 96 -4.72 -2.77 15.79
C VAL A 96 -5.77 -2.51 14.70
N ILE A 97 -5.34 -2.40 13.44
CA ILE A 97 -6.24 -2.11 12.31
C ILE A 97 -7.25 -3.23 12.06
N ARG A 98 -6.86 -4.48 12.29
CA ARG A 98 -7.73 -5.66 12.08
C ARG A 98 -8.56 -6.03 13.30
N SER A 99 -8.32 -5.42 14.45
CA SER A 99 -8.97 -5.80 15.70
C SER A 99 -10.39 -5.25 15.79
N GLU A 100 -11.35 -6.13 16.02
CA GLU A 100 -12.75 -5.78 16.23
C GLU A 100 -13.05 -5.20 17.62
N ASP A 101 -12.11 -5.31 18.56
CA ASP A 101 -12.24 -4.82 19.94
C ASP A 101 -11.67 -3.40 20.14
N ILE A 102 -11.02 -2.84 19.12
CA ILE A 102 -10.41 -1.51 19.18
C ILE A 102 -11.35 -0.45 18.64
N THR A 103 -11.44 0.68 19.33
CA THR A 103 -12.30 1.80 18.94
C THR A 103 -11.77 2.54 17.71
N GLY A 104 -12.70 3.08 16.91
CA GLY A 104 -12.38 3.85 15.71
C GLY A 104 -11.24 4.88 15.87
N PRO A 105 -11.24 5.73 16.93
CA PRO A 105 -10.15 6.69 17.13
C PRO A 105 -8.75 6.08 17.25
N ILE A 106 -8.60 4.94 17.92
CA ILE A 106 -7.31 4.25 18.06
C ILE A 106 -6.91 3.57 16.75
N THR A 107 -7.86 2.91 16.08
CA THR A 107 -7.65 2.37 14.74
C THR A 107 -7.21 3.48 13.77
N GLY A 108 -7.81 4.66 13.88
CA GLY A 108 -7.44 5.85 13.12
C GLY A 108 -6.02 6.35 13.41
N LEU A 109 -5.48 6.19 14.62
CA LEU A 109 -4.07 6.49 14.93
C LEU A 109 -3.15 5.48 14.25
N ALA A 110 -3.48 4.19 14.31
CA ALA A 110 -2.68 3.14 13.66
C ALA A 110 -2.65 3.31 12.13
N LEU A 111 -3.78 3.58 11.49
CA LEU A 111 -3.84 3.86 10.06
C LEU A 111 -2.95 5.06 9.68
N THR A 112 -2.99 6.14 10.46
CA THR A 112 -2.14 7.31 10.22
C THR A 112 -0.66 7.01 10.42
N ALA A 113 -0.29 6.20 11.42
CA ALA A 113 1.10 5.79 11.62
C ALA A 113 1.64 5.00 10.42
N VAL A 114 0.88 4.00 9.93
CA VAL A 114 1.29 3.19 8.77
C VAL A 114 1.35 4.05 7.49
N ASP A 115 0.38 4.94 7.27
CA ASP A 115 0.39 5.86 6.13
C ASP A 115 1.61 6.80 6.16
N LYS A 116 2.04 7.26 7.34
CA LYS A 116 3.31 8.00 7.50
C LYS A 116 4.51 7.14 7.15
N PHE A 117 4.54 5.87 7.58
CA PHE A 117 5.67 4.99 7.28
C PHE A 117 5.83 4.78 5.77
N LEU A 118 4.73 4.63 5.04
CA LEU A 118 4.74 4.59 3.58
C LEU A 118 5.15 5.93 2.98
N SER A 119 4.52 7.02 3.39
CA SER A 119 4.76 8.36 2.85
C SER A 119 6.16 8.91 3.11
N TYR A 120 6.85 8.39 4.12
CA TYR A 120 8.23 8.71 4.45
C TYR A 120 9.21 7.67 3.90
N GLY A 121 8.76 6.65 3.16
CA GLY A 121 9.64 5.67 2.52
C GLY A 121 10.36 4.74 3.51
N LEU A 122 9.79 4.46 4.68
CA LEU A 122 10.43 3.60 5.70
C LEU A 122 10.59 2.15 5.22
N LEU A 123 9.79 1.72 4.24
CA LEU A 123 9.95 0.42 3.59
C LEU A 123 11.08 0.40 2.56
N GLU A 124 11.51 1.59 2.13
CA GLU A 124 12.49 1.84 1.05
C GLU A 124 13.79 2.42 1.62
N LEU A 125 14.06 2.17 2.91
CA LEU A 125 15.30 2.55 3.58
C LEU A 125 16.50 2.15 2.71
N PRO A 126 17.42 3.09 2.42
CA PRO A 126 18.38 2.93 1.35
C PRO A 126 19.23 1.68 1.49
N PHE A 127 19.29 0.95 0.38
CA PHE A 127 20.40 0.10 0.02
C PHE A 127 21.69 0.88 0.25
N SER A 128 22.60 0.30 1.04
CA SER A 128 24.00 0.74 1.04
C SER A 128 24.49 0.90 -0.40
N GLU A 129 25.27 1.94 -0.67
CA GLU A 129 25.75 2.43 -1.97
C GLU A 129 26.48 1.41 -2.87
N CYS A 130 26.59 0.14 -2.47
CA CYS A 130 27.00 -0.97 -3.32
C CYS A 130 25.77 -1.58 -3.99
N GLY A 131 25.64 -1.38 -5.31
CA GLY A 131 24.51 -1.76 -6.17
C GLY A 131 24.17 -3.25 -6.31
N ASP A 132 24.42 -4.07 -5.29
CA ASP A 132 23.96 -5.45 -5.21
C ASP A 132 22.83 -5.55 -4.18
N LEU A 133 21.62 -5.76 -4.69
CA LEU A 133 20.43 -6.01 -3.89
C LEU A 133 20.65 -7.28 -3.06
N PRO A 134 20.69 -7.24 -1.71
CA PRO A 134 20.86 -8.45 -0.93
C PRO A 134 19.65 -9.36 -1.18
N SER A 135 19.90 -10.56 -1.72
CA SER A 135 18.84 -11.54 -1.98
C SER A 135 18.15 -12.00 -0.70
N THR A 136 18.76 -11.78 0.46
CA THR A 136 18.27 -12.18 1.78
C THR A 136 18.65 -11.13 2.84
N GLY A 137 17.72 -10.79 3.74
CA GLY A 137 17.94 -9.81 4.81
C GLY A 137 16.74 -8.85 5.01
N PRO A 138 16.80 -7.98 6.03
CA PRO A 138 15.69 -7.10 6.43
C PRO A 138 15.29 -6.04 5.40
N GLY A 139 16.18 -5.72 4.45
CA GLY A 139 15.89 -4.84 3.31
C GLY A 139 15.67 -5.57 1.97
N SER A 140 15.55 -6.91 1.98
CA SER A 140 15.32 -7.65 0.74
C SER A 140 13.95 -7.31 0.14
N LEU A 141 13.85 -7.30 -1.20
CA LEU A 141 12.57 -7.12 -1.90
C LEU A 141 11.50 -8.09 -1.41
N TYR A 142 11.88 -9.32 -1.04
CA TYR A 142 10.93 -10.29 -0.49
C TYR A 142 10.33 -9.80 0.84
N SER A 143 11.15 -9.28 1.75
CA SER A 143 10.70 -8.76 3.04
C SER A 143 9.76 -7.56 2.88
N ILE A 144 10.06 -6.68 1.93
CA ILE A 144 9.24 -5.52 1.59
C ILE A 144 7.92 -5.98 0.98
N ALA A 145 7.93 -6.94 0.05
CA ALA A 145 6.73 -7.48 -0.58
C ALA A 145 5.79 -8.10 0.46
N VAL A 146 6.32 -8.89 1.40
CA VAL A 146 5.53 -9.48 2.50
C VAL A 146 4.91 -8.38 3.37
N ALA A 147 5.67 -7.32 3.70
CA ALA A 147 5.17 -6.20 4.48
C ALA A 147 4.06 -5.42 3.75
N VAL A 148 4.24 -5.15 2.47
CA VAL A 148 3.29 -4.46 1.60
C VAL A 148 1.98 -5.24 1.47
N GLU A 149 2.06 -6.55 1.25
CA GLU A 149 0.90 -7.45 1.24
C GLU A 149 0.17 -7.44 2.59
N ALA A 150 0.90 -7.46 3.70
CA ALA A 150 0.30 -7.40 5.04
C ALA A 150 -0.41 -6.06 5.32
N ILE A 151 0.14 -4.94 4.85
CA ILE A 151 -0.52 -3.62 4.94
C ILE A 151 -1.83 -3.63 4.15
N ALA A 152 -1.81 -4.14 2.92
CA ALA A 152 -3.00 -4.21 2.07
C ALA A 152 -4.09 -5.12 2.65
N ASP A 153 -3.73 -6.31 3.13
CA ASP A 153 -4.65 -7.23 3.81
C ASP A 153 -5.29 -6.54 5.01
N SER A 154 -4.48 -5.90 5.86
CA SER A 154 -4.98 -5.19 7.04
C SER A 154 -5.87 -4.00 6.68
N GLY A 155 -5.53 -3.23 5.64
CA GLY A 155 -6.34 -2.12 5.17
C GLY A 155 -7.69 -2.55 4.58
N THR A 156 -7.71 -3.62 3.78
CA THR A 156 -8.94 -4.15 3.17
C THR A 156 -9.84 -4.89 4.16
N GLN A 157 -9.26 -5.50 5.19
CA GLN A 157 -9.95 -6.21 6.26
C GLN A 157 -10.05 -5.39 7.56
N ALA A 158 -9.89 -4.06 7.48
CA ALA A 158 -9.93 -3.19 8.65
C ALA A 158 -11.25 -3.34 9.44
N ARG A 159 -11.14 -3.46 10.76
CA ARG A 159 -12.26 -3.57 11.70
C ARG A 159 -12.04 -2.61 12.86
N PHE A 160 -13.14 -2.12 13.41
CA PHE A 160 -13.12 -1.30 14.60
C PHE A 160 -14.51 -1.27 15.24
N VAL A 161 -14.54 -1.03 16.54
CA VAL A 161 -15.77 -0.73 17.28
C VAL A 161 -16.25 0.64 16.85
N GLY A 162 -17.40 0.69 16.18
CA GLY A 162 -18.04 1.93 15.80
C GLY A 162 -18.45 2.74 17.03
N THR A 163 -18.08 4.01 17.07
CA THR A 163 -18.43 4.90 18.20
C THR A 163 -19.61 5.79 17.83
N ASP A 164 -19.51 6.44 16.68
CA ASP A 164 -20.49 7.33 16.11
C ASP A 164 -20.20 7.47 14.62
N ARG A 165 -21.23 7.75 13.83
CA ARG A 165 -21.11 7.77 12.35
C ARG A 165 -20.02 8.70 11.84
N SER A 166 -19.80 9.84 12.49
CA SER A 166 -18.83 10.82 12.01
C SER A 166 -17.39 10.35 12.25
N SER A 167 -17.11 9.79 13.42
CA SER A 167 -15.83 9.17 13.75
C SER A 167 -15.55 7.97 12.84
N ASP A 168 -16.55 7.11 12.63
CA ASP A 168 -16.42 5.91 11.79
C ASP A 168 -16.06 6.26 10.34
N GLU A 169 -16.69 7.30 9.78
CA GLU A 169 -16.36 7.80 8.45
C GLU A 169 -14.94 8.37 8.34
N VAL A 170 -14.43 9.01 9.39
CA VAL A 170 -13.03 9.46 9.43
C VAL A 170 -12.07 8.27 9.37
N VAL A 171 -12.38 7.17 10.06
CA VAL A 171 -11.57 5.94 10.00
C VAL A 171 -11.60 5.34 8.61
N LEU A 172 -12.78 5.24 7.98
CA LEU A 172 -12.93 4.76 6.60
C LEU A 172 -12.17 5.63 5.59
N MET A 173 -12.18 6.96 5.77
CA MET A 173 -11.38 7.87 4.96
C MET A 173 -9.88 7.60 5.12
N LYS A 174 -9.41 7.32 6.34
CA LYS A 174 -8.01 6.95 6.60
C LYS A 174 -7.64 5.60 5.98
N VAL A 175 -8.56 4.63 5.95
CA VAL A 175 -8.38 3.36 5.23
C VAL A 175 -8.19 3.62 3.73
N LEU A 176 -9.04 4.44 3.11
CA LEU A 176 -8.90 4.80 1.69
C LEU A 176 -7.55 5.45 1.40
N HIS A 177 -7.14 6.39 2.24
CA HIS A 177 -5.86 7.07 2.06
C HIS A 177 -4.69 6.08 2.19
N LEU A 178 -4.69 5.22 3.21
CA LEU A 178 -3.64 4.20 3.38
C LEU A 178 -3.51 3.30 2.14
N LEU A 179 -4.62 2.76 1.64
CA LEU A 179 -4.63 1.87 0.48
C LEU A 179 -4.19 2.59 -0.80
N ARG A 180 -4.60 3.85 -0.96
CA ARG A 180 -4.15 4.70 -2.06
C ARG A 180 -2.64 4.93 -1.96
N THR A 181 -2.14 5.42 -0.83
CA THR A 181 -0.72 5.69 -0.60
C THR A 181 0.12 4.44 -0.88
N LEU A 182 -0.29 3.28 -0.38
CA LEU A 182 0.39 2.00 -0.61
C LEU A 182 0.63 1.70 -2.09
N LEU A 183 -0.38 1.93 -2.94
CA LEU A 183 -0.25 1.67 -4.38
C LEU A 183 0.59 2.73 -5.10
N LEU A 184 0.60 3.97 -4.60
CA LEU A 184 1.30 5.09 -5.23
C LEU A 184 2.79 5.17 -4.85
N VAL A 185 3.22 4.64 -3.71
CA VAL A 185 4.64 4.57 -3.33
C VAL A 185 5.39 3.51 -4.16
N PRO A 186 6.73 3.63 -4.34
CA PRO A 186 7.52 2.66 -5.10
C PRO A 186 7.35 1.20 -4.63
N ALA A 187 7.28 0.96 -3.32
CA ALA A 187 7.01 -0.35 -2.72
C ALA A 187 5.67 -0.97 -3.20
N GLY A 188 4.71 -0.16 -3.63
CA GLY A 188 3.44 -0.58 -4.20
C GLY A 188 3.56 -1.38 -5.51
N SER A 189 4.71 -1.33 -6.19
CA SER A 189 5.00 -2.18 -7.36
C SER A 189 5.13 -3.66 -7.02
N LEU A 190 5.33 -4.00 -5.74
CA LEU A 190 5.45 -5.37 -5.24
C LEU A 190 4.10 -6.01 -4.86
N VAL A 191 3.00 -5.24 -4.90
CA VAL A 191 1.65 -5.73 -4.59
C VAL A 191 1.19 -6.69 -5.69
N SER A 192 0.69 -7.86 -5.31
CA SER A 192 0.13 -8.82 -6.26
C SER A 192 -1.18 -8.34 -6.90
N ASP A 193 -1.44 -8.77 -8.14
CA ASP A 193 -2.69 -8.45 -8.86
C ASP A 193 -3.95 -8.83 -8.07
N ARG A 194 -3.86 -9.91 -7.28
CA ARG A 194 -4.95 -10.33 -6.39
C ARG A 194 -5.25 -9.25 -5.37
N VAL A 195 -4.23 -8.77 -4.66
CA VAL A 195 -4.39 -7.75 -3.63
C VAL A 195 -4.81 -6.41 -4.23
N VAL A 196 -4.32 -6.06 -5.42
CA VAL A 196 -4.81 -4.88 -6.15
C VAL A 196 -6.33 -4.95 -6.39
N ARG A 197 -6.85 -6.10 -6.81
CA ARG A 197 -8.31 -6.29 -6.97
C ARG A 197 -9.06 -6.11 -5.64
N GLU A 198 -8.53 -6.67 -4.56
CA GLU A 198 -9.14 -6.56 -3.23
C GLU A 198 -9.17 -5.09 -2.75
N ILE A 199 -8.10 -4.32 -2.99
CA ILE A 199 -8.04 -2.88 -2.70
C ILE A 199 -9.09 -2.10 -3.50
N LEU A 200 -9.17 -2.34 -4.81
CA LEU A 200 -10.13 -1.65 -5.67
C LEU A 200 -11.57 -2.00 -5.28
N GLN A 201 -11.84 -3.27 -4.98
CA GLN A 201 -13.14 -3.72 -4.49
C GLN A 201 -13.50 -3.04 -3.16
N SER A 202 -12.54 -2.91 -2.23
CA SER A 202 -12.74 -2.18 -0.97
C SER A 202 -13.10 -0.71 -1.22
N CYS A 203 -12.38 -0.03 -2.12
CA CYS A 203 -12.67 1.36 -2.49
C CYS A 203 -14.06 1.51 -3.14
N PHE A 204 -14.43 0.63 -4.07
CA PHE A 204 -15.76 0.64 -4.69
C PHE A 204 -16.89 0.40 -3.68
N ARG A 205 -16.69 -0.48 -2.70
CA ARG A 205 -17.67 -0.68 -1.61
C ARG A 205 -17.97 0.63 -0.88
N ILE A 206 -16.96 1.46 -0.64
CA ILE A 206 -17.16 2.79 -0.03
C ILE A 206 -17.86 3.74 -1.00
N CYS A 207 -17.45 3.82 -2.27
CA CYS A 207 -18.08 4.68 -3.28
C CYS A 207 -19.59 4.47 -3.40
N PHE A 208 -20.04 3.23 -3.25
CA PHE A 208 -21.43 2.82 -3.49
C PHE A 208 -22.25 2.54 -2.23
N GLU A 209 -21.72 2.78 -1.03
CA GLU A 209 -22.48 2.61 0.21
C GLU A 209 -23.36 3.84 0.48
N PRO A 210 -24.69 3.78 0.25
CA PRO A 210 -25.56 4.95 0.34
C PRO A 210 -25.70 5.50 1.77
N LYS A 211 -25.32 4.72 2.79
CA LYS A 211 -25.35 5.14 4.19
C LYS A 211 -24.21 6.07 4.57
N LEU A 212 -23.15 6.15 3.76
CA LEU A 212 -22.01 7.04 3.98
C LEU A 212 -22.23 8.41 3.37
N SER A 213 -21.59 9.43 3.95
CA SER A 213 -21.64 10.79 3.43
C SER A 213 -21.20 10.90 1.97
N GLU A 214 -21.78 11.86 1.27
CA GLU A 214 -21.37 12.19 -0.11
C GLU A 214 -19.88 12.56 -0.15
N LEU A 215 -19.36 13.27 0.85
CA LEU A 215 -17.95 13.65 0.91
C LEU A 215 -17.03 12.42 0.93
N LEU A 216 -17.33 11.44 1.78
CA LEU A 216 -16.53 10.21 1.84
C LEU A 216 -16.61 9.42 0.53
N ARG A 217 -17.81 9.31 -0.05
CA ARG A 217 -18.00 8.64 -1.35
C ARG A 217 -17.22 9.34 -2.47
N ARG A 218 -17.22 10.68 -2.52
CA ARG A 218 -16.40 11.45 -3.48
C ARG A 218 -14.91 11.30 -3.24
N THR A 219 -14.49 11.21 -1.99
CA THR A 219 -13.09 10.95 -1.64
C THR A 219 -12.64 9.58 -2.15
N ALA A 220 -13.48 8.56 -2.01
CA ALA A 220 -13.22 7.23 -2.56
C ALA A 220 -13.13 7.23 -4.11
N GLU A 221 -14.01 7.98 -4.79
CA GLU A 221 -13.94 8.17 -6.25
C GLU A 221 -12.61 8.81 -6.69
N MET A 222 -12.16 9.85 -5.98
CA MET A 222 -10.86 10.49 -6.27
C MET A 222 -9.68 9.55 -6.02
N CYS A 223 -9.76 8.71 -4.99
CA CYS A 223 -8.74 7.70 -4.70
C CYS A 223 -8.66 6.66 -5.82
N LEU A 224 -9.80 6.13 -6.25
CA LEU A 224 -9.90 5.20 -7.38
C LEU A 224 -9.34 5.82 -8.67
N ALA A 225 -9.69 7.08 -8.96
CA ALA A 225 -9.18 7.78 -10.13
C ALA A 225 -7.64 7.88 -10.11
N SER A 226 -7.04 8.17 -8.94
CA SER A 226 -5.58 8.20 -8.78
C SER A 226 -4.94 6.84 -9.05
N ILE A 227 -5.52 5.76 -8.51
CA ILE A 227 -5.02 4.40 -8.68
C ILE A 227 -5.12 3.97 -10.15
N ILE A 228 -6.26 4.24 -10.80
CA ILE A 228 -6.47 3.92 -12.20
C ILE A 228 -5.47 4.69 -13.08
N GLN A 229 -5.31 6.00 -12.85
CA GLN A 229 -4.33 6.81 -13.58
C GLN A 229 -2.91 6.26 -13.44
N LEU A 230 -2.52 5.82 -12.25
CA LEU A 230 -1.24 5.16 -12.03
C LEU A 230 -1.08 3.93 -12.93
N PHE A 231 -2.07 3.05 -13.00
CA PHE A 231 -1.99 1.87 -13.87
C PHE A 231 -1.87 2.24 -15.34
N PHE A 232 -2.67 3.19 -15.82
CA PHE A 232 -2.57 3.66 -17.21
C PHE A 232 -1.22 4.30 -17.51
N SER A 233 -0.60 5.00 -16.55
CA SER A 233 0.73 5.57 -16.71
C SER A 233 1.84 4.51 -16.83
N ARG A 234 1.63 3.31 -16.26
CA ARG A 234 2.57 2.18 -16.32
C ARG A 234 2.37 1.28 -17.54
N LEU A 235 1.22 1.35 -18.21
CA LEU A 235 0.94 0.53 -19.40
C LEU A 235 2.00 0.68 -20.51
N PRO A 236 2.48 1.88 -20.88
CA PRO A 236 3.48 2.03 -21.94
C PRO A 236 4.79 1.29 -21.63
N SER A 237 5.28 1.40 -20.39
CA SER A 237 6.50 0.68 -19.97
C SER A 237 6.30 -0.83 -19.95
N MET A 238 5.14 -1.30 -19.47
CA MET A 238 4.85 -2.74 -19.46
C MET A 238 4.75 -3.32 -20.88
N LEU A 239 4.11 -2.58 -21.80
CA LEU A 239 4.02 -2.98 -23.21
C LEU A 239 5.39 -2.99 -23.90
N TRP A 240 6.27 -2.06 -23.53
CA TRP A 240 7.65 -2.03 -24.04
C TRP A 240 8.50 -3.20 -23.55
N ASP A 241 8.47 -3.50 -22.25
CA ASP A 241 9.19 -4.64 -21.66
C ASP A 241 8.69 -5.97 -22.24
N ALA A 242 7.39 -6.06 -22.49
CA ALA A 242 6.72 -7.13 -23.23
C ALA A 242 7.33 -7.34 -24.63
N GLN A 243 7.47 -6.27 -25.41
CA GLN A 243 8.04 -6.31 -26.77
C GLN A 243 9.53 -6.67 -26.77
N LYS A 244 10.30 -6.16 -25.80
CA LYS A 244 11.73 -6.48 -25.66
C LYS A 244 11.94 -7.96 -25.30
N THR A 245 11.08 -8.51 -24.46
CA THR A 245 11.10 -9.93 -24.08
C THR A 245 10.64 -10.83 -25.25
N GLN A 246 9.69 -10.39 -26.07
CA GLN A 246 9.33 -11.06 -27.32
C GLN A 246 10.50 -11.11 -28.32
N ALA A 247 11.29 -10.05 -28.43
CA ALA A 247 12.48 -10.04 -29.29
C ALA A 247 13.54 -11.06 -28.83
N THR A 248 13.63 -11.35 -27.53
CA THR A 248 14.51 -12.42 -27.00
C THR A 248 13.90 -13.84 -27.10
N VAL A 249 12.56 -13.98 -27.01
CA VAL A 249 11.86 -15.29 -27.07
C VAL A 249 11.64 -15.78 -28.50
N ASN A 250 11.56 -14.89 -29.49
CA ASN A 250 11.45 -15.27 -30.90
C ASN A 250 12.70 -15.98 -31.46
N ALA A 251 13.77 -16.13 -30.66
CA ALA A 251 14.90 -17.00 -30.94
C ALA A 251 14.63 -18.49 -30.61
N ASP A 252 13.59 -18.83 -29.82
CA ASP A 252 13.22 -20.21 -29.45
C ASP A 252 11.71 -20.45 -29.59
N HIS A 253 11.31 -20.90 -30.79
CA HIS A 253 9.92 -20.93 -31.27
C HIS A 253 8.97 -21.94 -30.56
N ASN A 254 9.44 -22.70 -29.57
CA ASN A 254 8.64 -23.74 -28.87
C ASN A 254 8.54 -23.54 -27.34
N ASN A 255 8.83 -22.34 -26.83
CA ASN A 255 8.91 -22.14 -25.38
C ASN A 255 7.52 -21.95 -24.72
N PRO A 256 7.15 -22.74 -23.68
CA PRO A 256 5.91 -22.59 -22.90
C PRO A 256 5.70 -21.19 -22.25
N VAL A 257 6.75 -20.38 -22.16
CA VAL A 257 6.69 -18.97 -21.72
C VAL A 257 5.78 -18.12 -22.62
N SER A 258 5.68 -18.45 -23.92
CA SER A 258 4.80 -17.74 -24.87
C SER A 258 3.29 -17.91 -24.59
N VAL A 259 2.90 -19.06 -23.99
CA VAL A 259 1.52 -19.37 -23.60
C VAL A 259 1.15 -18.64 -22.30
N LEU A 260 2.06 -18.64 -21.32
CA LEU A 260 1.89 -17.91 -20.06
C LEU A 260 1.82 -16.39 -20.27
N TYR A 261 2.54 -15.88 -21.28
CA TYR A 261 2.51 -14.49 -21.66
C TYR A 261 1.17 -14.04 -22.27
N ARG A 262 0.55 -14.86 -23.14
CA ARG A 262 -0.82 -14.59 -23.64
C ARG A 262 -1.85 -14.61 -22.51
N ALA A 263 -1.71 -15.53 -21.55
CA ALA A 263 -2.56 -15.59 -20.38
C ALA A 263 -2.41 -14.34 -19.50
N SER A 264 -1.18 -13.85 -19.28
CA SER A 264 -0.90 -12.65 -18.48
C SER A 264 -1.44 -11.38 -19.15
N LEU A 265 -1.22 -11.19 -20.45
CA LEU A 265 -1.81 -10.09 -21.21
C LEU A 265 -3.34 -10.15 -21.27
N SER A 266 -3.93 -11.34 -21.38
CA SER A 266 -5.39 -11.49 -21.30
C SER A 266 -5.92 -11.20 -19.90
N SER A 267 -5.15 -11.46 -18.84
CA SER A 267 -5.53 -11.16 -17.46
C SER A 267 -5.43 -9.66 -17.16
N ILE A 268 -4.40 -8.99 -17.69
CA ILE A 268 -4.26 -7.53 -17.64
C ILE A 268 -5.37 -6.87 -18.45
N ASN A 269 -5.63 -7.30 -19.69
CA ASN A 269 -6.72 -6.76 -20.50
C ASN A 269 -8.09 -7.05 -19.89
N SER A 270 -8.34 -8.23 -19.32
CA SER A 270 -9.61 -8.53 -18.64
C SER A 270 -9.79 -7.72 -17.37
N SER A 271 -8.71 -7.44 -16.63
CA SER A 271 -8.77 -6.61 -15.43
C SER A 271 -9.02 -5.15 -15.82
N VAL A 272 -8.27 -4.63 -16.78
CA VAL A 272 -8.44 -3.27 -17.34
C VAL A 272 -9.81 -3.09 -17.99
N ASP A 273 -10.32 -4.04 -18.76
CA ASP A 273 -11.67 -3.99 -19.34
C ASP A 273 -12.76 -4.07 -18.27
N MET A 274 -12.58 -4.87 -17.21
CA MET A 274 -13.49 -4.83 -16.05
C MET A 274 -13.47 -3.45 -15.39
N TYR A 275 -12.29 -2.88 -15.15
CA TYR A 275 -12.13 -1.57 -14.51
C TYR A 275 -12.69 -0.42 -15.35
N ILE A 276 -12.43 -0.42 -16.66
CA ILE A 276 -12.96 0.55 -17.61
C ILE A 276 -14.47 0.35 -17.75
N SER A 277 -14.97 -0.88 -17.89
CA SER A 277 -16.41 -1.16 -18.08
C SER A 277 -17.24 -0.77 -16.86
N THR A 278 -16.76 -1.04 -15.63
CA THR A 278 -17.45 -0.61 -14.40
C THR A 278 -17.40 0.92 -14.24
N PHE A 279 -16.29 1.57 -14.59
CA PHE A 279 -16.14 3.02 -14.48
C PHE A 279 -16.92 3.79 -15.57
N ILE A 280 -16.93 3.29 -16.82
CA ILE A 280 -17.64 3.89 -17.96
C ILE A 280 -19.14 3.61 -17.88
N SER A 281 -19.58 2.38 -17.55
CA SER A 281 -21.01 2.05 -17.48
C SER A 281 -21.77 2.92 -16.48
N HIS A 282 -21.13 3.37 -15.40
CA HIS A 282 -21.81 4.19 -14.39
C HIS A 282 -21.64 5.70 -14.54
N ARG A 283 -20.63 6.19 -15.30
CA ARG A 283 -20.53 7.62 -15.65
C ARG A 283 -21.53 8.02 -16.75
N PHE A 284 -22.04 7.06 -17.52
CA PHE A 284 -23.08 7.28 -18.55
C PHE A 284 -24.52 7.02 -18.09
N ILE A 285 -24.76 6.49 -16.89
CA ILE A 285 -26.12 6.28 -16.34
C ILE A 285 -26.61 7.47 -15.47
N ARG A 286 -25.78 8.51 -15.31
CA ARG A 286 -26.19 9.76 -14.63
C ARG A 286 -25.94 11.01 -15.47
N TYR A 287 -26.43 11.00 -16.71
CA TYR A 287 -26.94 12.17 -17.42
C TYR A 287 -28.19 11.78 -18.19
#